data_AF-A0AAV8G151-F1
#
_entry.id   AF-A0AAV8G151-F1
#
_cell.length_a   1.000
_cell.length_b   1.000
_cell.length_c   1.000
_cell.angle_alpha   90.00
_cell.angle_beta   90.00
_cell.angle_gamma   90.00
#
_symmetry.space_group_name_H-M   'P 1'
#
loop_
_entity.id
_entity.type
_entity.pdbx_description
1 polymer ?
#
loop_
_entity_poly.entity_id
_entity_poly.type
_entity_poly.pdbx_seq_one_letter_code
_entity_poly.pdbx_strand_id
1 'polypeptide(L)'
;MDQAKSTDSPPTGENNKSYWRFSKRDFFPEKSFQSWATYRSALRETPLRFRDRLVGRSNDAAELGEVRKRSENEMKRCLTWWDLTWFGFGSVIGAGIFVLTGQEAHDHAGPAIILSYVASGISAMLSVFCYTEFAVEIPVAGGSFAYLRVELGDFAAFIAAANLILESIIGAAAVARSWTSYLTTLLNRPSNSLRIHTNLAKDYNYLDPIAVVVLIITSTIAIISAKKTSYVNWIASLVHSVIIVFIIVAAFAHADTSNLSPFLPYGVKGVFQAAAIVYFAYGGFDNIATMAEETRNPSKDIPLGLLGSMSIITVIYCLMALSLSMMQKYYNIDREAAYSIAFKDVGMKWAQYLVALGALKGMTSVLLVGALGQARYTTHIARSHIIPPFFALVHPKTGTPIYATMLLTFASACIALFSSLNVLASLLSISTLFIFMMMATALIVRRYYQRGVSTKPHTLKLVACLLIIIASSMGTSAYWGLNPQGWAGYVVTIPLWFAGTLGIQLFVPQCRTPKVWGVPLVPWFPSLSIATNLFLMGSLGSDAFIRFGLCTGVMLVYYLFFGVHATYDVAHGNCEETVGMQIEKVSDMEKATMKG
;
A
#
# COMPACT_ATOMS: atom_id res chain seq x y z
N MET A 1 7.64 -43.03 32.79
CA MET A 1 7.01 -44.28 32.32
C MET A 1 5.53 -43.99 32.15
N ASP A 2 5.07 -44.24 30.92
CA ASP A 2 3.70 -44.56 30.53
C ASP A 2 2.57 -43.50 30.49
N GLN A 3 2.07 -43.35 29.24
CA GLN A 3 0.71 -43.02 28.78
C GLN A 3 0.22 -41.57 28.99
N ALA A 4 -0.35 -40.85 28.01
CA ALA A 4 -1.17 -41.26 26.89
C ALA A 4 -1.00 -40.33 25.66
N LYS A 5 -0.88 -40.93 24.48
CA LYS A 5 -1.04 -40.27 23.18
C LYS A 5 -2.43 -40.66 22.66
N SER A 6 -3.47 -39.90 23.04
CA SER A 6 -4.76 -39.99 22.36
C SER A 6 -4.65 -39.22 21.05
N THR A 7 -4.77 -39.96 19.95
CA THR A 7 -4.83 -39.44 18.59
C THR A 7 -6.26 -39.00 18.32
N ASP A 8 -6.56 -37.72 18.56
CA ASP A 8 -7.79 -37.13 18.03
C ASP A 8 -7.59 -36.84 16.54
N SER A 9 -7.99 -37.81 15.71
CA SER A 9 -8.31 -37.56 14.31
C SER A 9 -9.50 -36.59 14.21
N PRO A 10 -9.44 -35.55 13.37
CA PRO A 10 -10.58 -34.66 13.19
C PRO A 10 -11.75 -35.41 12.54
N PRO A 11 -13.01 -35.03 12.82
CA PRO A 11 -14.18 -35.71 12.28
C PRO A 11 -14.20 -35.59 10.75
N THR A 12 -14.19 -36.73 10.08
CA THR A 12 -14.32 -36.89 8.63
C THR A 12 -15.75 -36.54 8.19
N GLY A 13 -15.95 -35.28 7.80
CA GLY A 13 -17.23 -34.80 7.26
C GLY A 13 -17.14 -33.53 6.42
N GLU A 14 -15.95 -33.10 5.98
CA GLU A 14 -15.82 -31.96 5.08
C GLU A 14 -15.92 -32.42 3.63
N ASN A 15 -17.04 -32.06 2.99
CA ASN A 15 -17.18 -32.07 1.54
C ASN A 15 -15.93 -31.45 0.90
N ASN A 16 -15.13 -32.28 0.20
CA ASN A 16 -13.92 -31.86 -0.50
C ASN A 16 -14.32 -31.00 -1.72
N LYS A 17 -14.74 -29.75 -1.47
CA LYS A 17 -15.20 -28.82 -2.49
C LYS A 17 -14.02 -28.49 -3.40
N SER A 18 -14.16 -28.76 -4.70
CA SER A 18 -13.16 -28.38 -5.71
C SER A 18 -12.85 -26.87 -5.63
N TYR A 19 -11.56 -26.51 -5.68
CA TYR A 19 -11.13 -25.11 -5.75
C TYR A 19 -11.63 -24.41 -7.03
N TRP A 20 -11.70 -25.16 -8.13
CA TRP A 20 -12.19 -24.69 -9.42
C TRP A 20 -13.72 -24.76 -9.45
N ARG A 21 -14.36 -23.92 -8.65
CA ARG A 21 -15.83 -23.80 -8.57
C ARG A 21 -16.27 -22.41 -8.98
N PHE A 22 -17.33 -22.32 -9.78
CA PHE A 22 -17.92 -21.05 -10.21
C PHE A 22 -19.43 -21.15 -10.00
N SER A 23 -19.92 -20.62 -8.88
CA SER A 23 -21.36 -20.59 -8.58
C SER A 23 -21.80 -19.22 -8.08
N LYS A 24 -23.08 -18.89 -8.29
CA LYS A 24 -23.67 -17.64 -7.77
C LYS A 24 -23.48 -17.50 -6.25
N ARG A 25 -23.52 -18.63 -5.52
CA ARG A 25 -23.35 -18.66 -4.05
C ARG A 25 -21.90 -18.40 -3.61
N ASP A 26 -20.92 -18.63 -4.49
CA ASP A 26 -19.52 -18.30 -4.21
C ASP A 26 -19.22 -16.80 -4.43
N PHE A 27 -19.92 -16.17 -5.37
CA PHE A 27 -19.78 -14.73 -5.64
C PHE A 27 -20.62 -13.86 -4.72
N PHE A 28 -21.86 -14.26 -4.44
CA PHE A 28 -22.83 -13.48 -3.67
C PHE A 28 -23.60 -14.36 -2.67
N PRO A 29 -22.96 -14.83 -1.59
CA PRO A 29 -23.60 -15.68 -0.59
C PRO A 29 -24.64 -14.94 0.27
N GLU A 30 -24.59 -13.61 0.32
CA GLU A 30 -25.34 -12.81 1.29
C GLU A 30 -26.84 -12.76 0.96
N LYS A 31 -27.67 -12.61 2.01
CA LYS A 31 -29.15 -12.63 1.92
C LYS A 31 -29.67 -11.60 0.93
N SER A 32 -29.04 -10.42 0.89
CA SER A 32 -29.39 -9.32 -0.01
C SER A 32 -29.27 -9.66 -1.49
N PHE A 33 -28.44 -10.64 -1.88
CA PHE A 33 -28.19 -10.96 -3.28
C PHE A 33 -28.82 -12.28 -3.76
N GLN A 34 -29.58 -12.95 -2.89
CA GLN A 34 -30.23 -14.23 -3.23
C GLN A 34 -31.29 -14.06 -4.32
N SER A 35 -32.11 -13.01 -4.24
CA SER A 35 -33.19 -12.71 -5.19
C SER A 35 -33.21 -11.22 -5.56
N TRP A 36 -33.85 -10.89 -6.69
CA TRP A 36 -34.04 -9.49 -7.08
C TRP A 36 -34.93 -8.71 -6.09
N ALA A 37 -35.91 -9.39 -5.48
CA ALA A 37 -36.80 -8.78 -4.50
C ALA A 37 -36.05 -8.38 -3.22
N THR A 38 -35.20 -9.29 -2.69
CA THR A 38 -34.36 -9.01 -1.53
C THR A 38 -33.33 -7.92 -1.82
N TYR A 39 -32.74 -7.90 -3.01
CA TYR A 39 -31.82 -6.84 -3.42
C TYR A 39 -32.50 -5.48 -3.50
N ARG A 40 -33.70 -5.41 -4.10
CA ARG A 40 -34.48 -4.18 -4.18
C ARG A 40 -34.89 -3.66 -2.79
N SER A 41 -35.20 -4.57 -1.85
CA SER A 41 -35.45 -4.21 -0.45
C SER A 41 -34.20 -3.64 0.21
N ALA A 42 -33.05 -4.32 0.04
CA ALA A 42 -31.77 -3.86 0.57
C ALA A 42 -31.43 -2.45 0.04
N LEU A 43 -31.63 -2.18 -1.26
CA LEU A 43 -31.42 -0.87 -1.87
C LEU A 43 -32.34 0.24 -1.32
N ARG A 44 -33.54 -0.10 -0.82
CA ARG A 44 -34.40 0.87 -0.13
C ARG A 44 -33.87 1.20 1.26
N GLU A 45 -33.18 0.27 1.90
CA GLU A 45 -32.58 0.40 3.22
C GLU A 45 -31.14 0.94 3.21
N THR A 46 -30.59 1.28 2.04
CA THR A 46 -29.23 1.82 1.89
C THR A 46 -28.89 2.92 2.91
N PRO A 47 -29.72 3.96 3.18
CA PRO A 47 -29.34 4.99 4.15
C PRO A 47 -29.21 4.47 5.59
N LEU A 48 -30.05 3.51 5.99
CA LEU A 48 -29.99 2.91 7.33
C LEU A 48 -28.76 2.01 7.47
N ARG A 49 -28.54 1.13 6.48
CA ARG A 49 -27.39 0.22 6.45
C ARG A 49 -26.07 0.99 6.37
N PHE A 50 -26.03 2.07 5.60
CA PHE A 50 -24.88 2.97 5.53
C PHE A 50 -24.58 3.63 6.87
N ARG A 51 -25.61 4.15 7.56
CA ARG A 51 -25.44 4.74 8.89
C ARG A 51 -24.92 3.74 9.93
N ASP A 52 -25.36 2.49 9.84
CA ASP A 52 -24.82 1.40 10.67
C ASP A 52 -23.33 1.16 10.39
N ARG A 53 -22.95 0.96 9.12
CA ARG A 53 -21.55 0.68 8.74
C ARG A 53 -20.61 1.86 8.94
N LEU A 54 -21.11 3.10 8.91
CA LEU A 54 -20.32 4.28 9.23
C LEU A 54 -19.79 4.28 10.66
N VAL A 55 -20.56 3.72 11.61
CA VAL A 55 -20.21 3.67 13.04
C VAL A 55 -19.65 2.30 13.44
N GLY A 56 -19.93 1.27 12.64
CA GLY A 56 -19.43 -0.08 12.84
C GLY A 56 -17.90 -0.16 12.82
N ARG A 57 -17.32 -0.76 13.87
CA ARG A 57 -15.88 -1.07 13.95
C ARG A 57 -15.68 -2.55 14.19
N SER A 58 -14.60 -3.10 13.63
CA SER A 58 -14.14 -4.45 13.97
C SER A 58 -13.33 -4.43 15.26
N ASN A 59 -13.19 -5.59 15.91
CA ASN A 59 -12.41 -5.74 17.14
C ASN A 59 -11.13 -6.55 16.85
N ASP A 60 -10.05 -6.28 17.59
CA ASP A 60 -8.76 -6.98 17.46
C ASP A 60 -8.94 -8.52 17.49
N ALA A 61 -9.79 -9.03 18.39
CA ALA A 61 -10.06 -10.47 18.52
C ALA A 61 -10.78 -11.07 17.29
N ALA A 62 -11.64 -10.30 16.63
CA ALA A 62 -12.34 -10.73 15.42
C ALA A 62 -11.36 -10.82 14.25
N GLU A 63 -10.48 -9.82 14.08
CA GLU A 63 -9.46 -9.82 13.04
C GLU A 63 -8.39 -10.90 13.27
N LEU A 64 -7.91 -11.06 14.51
CA LEU A 64 -6.88 -12.05 14.87
C LEU A 64 -7.40 -13.50 14.86
N GLY A 65 -8.71 -13.69 15.05
CA GLY A 65 -9.34 -15.01 15.23
C GLY A 65 -10.28 -15.40 14.09
N GLU A 66 -11.46 -14.78 14.03
CA GLU A 66 -12.54 -15.18 13.12
C GLU A 66 -12.19 -14.96 11.65
N VAL A 67 -11.67 -13.77 11.31
CA VAL A 67 -11.29 -13.42 9.94
C VAL A 67 -10.12 -14.27 9.46
N ARG A 68 -9.16 -14.57 10.36
CA ARG A 68 -8.03 -15.46 10.07
C ARG A 68 -8.48 -16.89 9.78
N LYS A 69 -9.44 -17.43 10.54
CA LYS A 69 -10.00 -18.79 10.35
C LYS A 69 -10.72 -18.97 9.02
N ARG A 70 -11.24 -17.90 8.40
CA ARG A 70 -11.88 -17.95 7.07
C ARG A 70 -10.92 -18.32 5.93
N SER A 71 -9.61 -18.45 6.19
CA SER A 71 -8.64 -18.90 5.20
C SER A 71 -8.55 -20.43 5.04
N GLU A 72 -9.25 -21.21 5.86
CA GLU A 72 -9.22 -22.68 5.95
C GLU A 72 -7.84 -23.29 6.35
N ASN A 73 -6.72 -22.68 5.94
CA ASN A 73 -5.35 -23.09 6.25
C ASN A 73 -4.54 -21.96 6.91
N GLU A 74 -3.72 -22.29 7.93
CA GLU A 74 -2.83 -21.33 8.58
C GLU A 74 -1.51 -21.13 7.82
N MET A 75 -1.00 -19.89 7.82
CA MET A 75 0.33 -19.56 7.31
C MET A 75 1.42 -19.91 8.32
N LYS A 76 2.51 -20.53 7.86
CA LYS A 76 3.63 -20.93 8.73
C LYS A 76 4.47 -19.71 9.11
N ARG A 77 4.78 -19.57 10.40
CA ARG A 77 5.70 -18.55 10.91
C ARG A 77 7.15 -18.95 10.65
N CYS A 78 7.74 -18.44 9.58
CA CYS A 78 9.11 -18.79 9.16
C CYS A 78 10.01 -17.59 8.83
N LEU A 79 9.47 -16.38 8.69
CA LEU A 79 10.23 -15.20 8.30
C LEU A 79 10.96 -14.58 9.49
N THR A 80 12.21 -14.21 9.29
CA THR A 80 13.06 -13.50 10.27
C THR A 80 13.27 -12.04 9.86
N TRP A 81 13.81 -11.20 10.76
CA TRP A 81 14.14 -9.80 10.43
C TRP A 81 15.03 -9.67 9.18
N TRP A 82 15.93 -10.64 8.95
CA TRP A 82 16.80 -10.67 7.77
C TRP A 82 16.00 -10.87 6.49
N ASP A 83 15.09 -11.85 6.48
CA ASP A 83 14.18 -12.09 5.36
C ASP A 83 13.32 -10.85 5.10
N LEU A 84 12.75 -10.25 6.14
CA LEU A 84 11.92 -9.05 6.05
C LEU A 84 12.67 -7.83 5.50
N THR A 85 13.92 -7.63 5.92
CA THR A 85 14.75 -6.51 5.46
C THR A 85 15.05 -6.62 3.97
N TRP A 86 15.47 -7.80 3.52
CA TRP A 86 15.78 -8.05 2.10
C TRP A 86 14.53 -8.14 1.22
N PHE A 87 13.42 -8.60 1.79
CA PHE A 87 12.11 -8.56 1.16
C PHE A 87 11.68 -7.11 0.94
N GLY A 88 11.78 -6.26 1.97
CA GLY A 88 11.51 -4.82 1.88
C GLY A 88 12.40 -4.11 0.86
N PHE A 89 13.70 -4.40 0.89
CA PHE A 89 14.64 -3.86 -0.08
C PHE A 89 14.24 -4.22 -1.52
N GLY A 90 13.90 -5.48 -1.76
CA GLY A 90 13.49 -5.98 -3.08
C GLY A 90 12.09 -5.58 -3.51
N SER A 91 11.20 -5.20 -2.59
CA SER A 91 9.83 -4.75 -2.89
C SER A 91 9.76 -3.26 -3.24
N VAL A 92 10.68 -2.45 -2.70
CA VAL A 92 10.68 -0.99 -2.86
C VAL A 92 11.59 -0.55 -4.02
N ILE A 93 12.75 -1.20 -4.19
CA ILE A 93 13.74 -0.76 -5.20
C ILE A 93 13.38 -1.29 -6.59
N GLY A 94 12.88 -0.40 -7.43
CA GLY A 94 12.53 -0.71 -8.81
C GLY A 94 12.33 0.54 -9.66
N ALA A 95 11.19 0.62 -10.34
CA ALA A 95 10.89 1.65 -11.34
C ALA A 95 11.03 3.09 -10.82
N GLY A 96 10.81 3.33 -9.53
CA GLY A 96 10.88 4.65 -8.94
C GLY A 96 12.28 5.25 -9.04
N ILE A 97 13.28 4.55 -8.49
CA ILE A 97 14.65 5.05 -8.57
C ILE A 97 15.20 4.99 -10.00
N PHE A 98 14.92 3.94 -10.77
CA PHE A 98 15.53 3.76 -12.09
C PHE A 98 14.95 4.65 -13.19
N VAL A 99 13.64 4.93 -13.17
CA VAL A 99 12.97 5.71 -14.22
C VAL A 99 12.51 7.08 -13.72
N LEU A 100 11.70 7.13 -12.66
CA LEU A 100 11.12 8.40 -12.20
C LEU A 100 12.18 9.41 -11.78
N THR A 101 13.32 8.98 -11.23
CA THR A 101 14.43 9.90 -10.94
C THR A 101 14.88 10.67 -12.17
N GLY A 102 14.99 10.02 -13.33
CA GLY A 102 15.41 10.69 -14.56
C GLY A 102 14.35 11.65 -15.08
N GLN A 103 13.10 11.21 -15.12
CA GLN A 103 11.97 12.04 -15.52
C GLN A 103 11.86 13.29 -14.64
N GLU A 104 11.91 13.13 -13.32
CA GLU A 104 11.73 14.22 -12.37
C GLU A 104 12.96 15.12 -12.23
N ALA A 105 14.18 14.57 -12.37
CA ALA A 105 15.38 15.39 -12.49
C ALA A 105 15.35 16.23 -13.77
N HIS A 106 14.91 15.66 -14.90
CA HIS A 106 14.82 16.38 -16.17
C HIS A 106 13.71 17.44 -16.18
N ASP A 107 12.51 17.12 -15.70
CA ASP A 107 11.31 17.96 -15.92
C ASP A 107 10.93 18.87 -14.74
N HIS A 108 11.31 18.55 -13.50
CA HIS A 108 10.78 19.25 -12.31
C HIS A 108 11.81 19.70 -11.26
N ALA A 109 12.84 18.91 -10.95
CA ALA A 109 13.75 19.23 -9.83
C ALA A 109 15.15 19.66 -10.27
N GLY A 110 15.63 19.21 -11.42
CA GLY A 110 17.03 19.38 -11.79
C GLY A 110 17.97 18.64 -10.82
N PRO A 111 19.17 19.18 -10.57
CA PRO A 111 20.11 18.61 -9.60
C PRO A 111 19.57 18.57 -8.16
N ALA A 112 18.57 19.41 -7.83
CA ALA A 112 17.90 19.40 -6.55
C ALA A 112 16.96 18.21 -6.32
N ILE A 113 16.90 17.23 -7.24
CA ILE A 113 16.17 15.97 -7.07
C ILE A 113 16.58 15.21 -5.79
N ILE A 114 17.81 15.41 -5.30
CA ILE A 114 18.26 14.89 -4.01
C ILE A 114 17.40 15.42 -2.85
N LEU A 115 17.03 16.70 -2.87
CA LEU A 115 16.18 17.29 -1.83
C LEU A 115 14.75 16.73 -1.89
N SER A 116 14.28 16.41 -3.10
CA SER A 116 12.99 15.75 -3.29
C SER A 116 12.96 14.36 -2.65
N TYR A 117 14.02 13.57 -2.84
CA TYR A 117 14.17 12.27 -2.18
C TYR A 117 14.30 12.39 -0.66
N VAL A 118 15.05 13.37 -0.15
CA VAL A 118 15.13 13.62 1.30
C VAL A 118 13.76 13.97 1.88
N ALA A 119 13.01 14.88 1.25
CA ALA A 119 11.68 15.28 1.71
C ALA A 119 10.69 14.10 1.73
N SER A 120 10.65 13.32 0.66
CA SER A 120 9.79 12.14 0.55
C SER A 120 10.22 11.03 1.50
N GLY A 121 11.53 10.80 1.66
CA GLY A 121 12.08 9.83 2.59
C GLY A 121 11.75 10.15 4.04
N ILE A 122 11.81 11.42 4.46
CA ILE A 122 11.39 11.84 5.81
C ILE A 122 9.90 11.57 6.01
N SER A 123 9.04 11.99 5.07
CA SER A 123 7.59 11.78 5.16
C SER A 123 7.22 10.29 5.19
N ALA A 124 7.87 9.48 4.35
CA ALA A 124 7.67 8.05 4.32
C ALA A 124 8.18 7.38 5.60
N MET A 125 9.33 7.81 6.15
CA MET A 125 9.82 7.32 7.45
C MET A 125 8.82 7.60 8.57
N LEU A 126 8.25 8.80 8.67
CA LEU A 126 7.20 9.12 9.65
C LEU A 126 6.01 8.15 9.55
N SER A 127 5.65 7.76 8.32
CA SER A 127 4.58 6.81 8.04
C SER A 127 4.97 5.37 8.43
N VAL A 128 6.19 4.94 8.11
CA VAL A 128 6.77 3.64 8.47
C VAL A 128 6.77 3.43 9.99
N PHE A 129 7.11 4.46 10.78
CA PHE A 129 6.99 4.39 12.23
C PHE A 129 5.55 4.10 12.67
N CYS A 130 4.55 4.81 12.11
CA CYS A 130 3.15 4.56 12.45
C CYS A 130 2.71 3.14 12.08
N TYR A 131 3.10 2.65 10.90
CA TYR A 131 2.85 1.29 10.44
C TYR A 131 3.48 0.23 11.33
N THR A 132 4.70 0.47 11.81
CA THR A 132 5.44 -0.48 12.63
C THR A 132 4.70 -0.77 13.94
N GLU A 133 4.12 0.26 14.59
CA GLU A 133 3.33 0.06 15.80
C GLU A 133 2.11 -0.83 15.53
N PHE A 134 1.38 -0.55 14.46
CA PHE A 134 0.24 -1.37 14.07
C PHE A 134 0.61 -2.80 13.74
N ALA A 135 1.68 -3.02 12.97
CA ALA A 135 2.12 -4.35 12.57
C ALA A 135 2.62 -5.20 13.75
N VAL A 136 3.16 -4.57 14.79
CA VAL A 136 3.56 -5.25 16.03
C VAL A 136 2.34 -5.57 16.91
N GLU A 137 1.37 -4.66 17.00
CA GLU A 137 0.22 -4.83 17.90
C GLU A 137 -0.90 -5.68 17.31
N ILE A 138 -1.11 -5.60 15.99
CA ILE A 138 -2.12 -6.33 15.24
C ILE A 138 -1.39 -7.10 14.13
N PRO A 139 -0.68 -8.20 14.43
CA PRO A 139 0.09 -8.94 13.42
C PRO A 139 -0.81 -9.77 12.51
N VAL A 140 -1.57 -9.09 11.66
CA VAL A 140 -2.51 -9.66 10.67
C VAL A 140 -2.05 -9.33 9.25
N ALA A 141 -2.35 -10.24 8.31
CA ALA A 141 -1.93 -10.15 6.92
C ALA A 141 -2.71 -9.09 6.12
N GLY A 142 -3.82 -8.59 6.67
CA GLY A 142 -4.64 -7.54 6.07
C GLY A 142 -3.99 -6.16 6.00
N GLY A 143 -2.83 -5.96 6.63
CA GLY A 143 -2.09 -4.69 6.60
C GLY A 143 -2.95 -3.49 6.99
N SER A 144 -2.80 -2.37 6.27
CA SER A 144 -3.52 -1.12 6.53
C SER A 144 -5.03 -1.27 6.54
N PHE A 145 -5.58 -2.15 5.69
CA PHE A 145 -7.01 -2.40 5.66
C PHE A 145 -7.53 -2.88 7.02
N ALA A 146 -6.88 -3.89 7.60
CA ALA A 146 -7.28 -4.42 8.89
C ALA A 146 -7.07 -3.40 10.02
N TYR A 147 -5.95 -2.66 9.98
CA TYR A 147 -5.66 -1.62 10.98
C TYR A 147 -6.72 -0.52 10.99
N LEU A 148 -7.12 -0.03 9.81
CA LEU A 148 -8.13 1.02 9.67
C LEU A 148 -9.54 0.52 10.00
N ARG A 149 -9.84 -0.76 9.73
CA ARG A 149 -11.12 -1.39 10.09
C ARG A 149 -11.32 -1.50 11.60
N VAL A 150 -10.25 -1.75 12.34
CA VAL A 150 -10.26 -1.77 13.81
C VAL A 150 -10.37 -0.35 14.37
N GLU A 151 -9.58 0.60 13.87
CA GLU A 151 -9.44 1.91 14.52
C GLU A 151 -10.35 3.02 14.00
N LEU A 152 -10.66 3.05 12.71
CA LEU A 152 -11.52 4.10 12.11
C LEU A 152 -12.91 3.57 11.77
N GLY A 153 -13.04 2.27 11.55
CA GLY A 153 -14.30 1.59 11.28
C GLY A 153 -14.46 1.17 9.82
N ASP A 154 -15.61 0.59 9.52
CA ASP A 154 -15.82 -0.18 8.30
C ASP A 154 -15.86 0.67 7.04
N PHE A 155 -16.43 1.87 7.11
CA PHE A 155 -16.43 2.79 5.97
C PHE A 155 -15.03 3.31 5.64
N ALA A 156 -14.26 3.71 6.66
CA ALA A 156 -12.87 4.13 6.46
C ALA A 156 -12.01 2.97 5.91
N ALA A 157 -12.25 1.75 6.39
CA ALA A 157 -11.63 0.55 5.85
C ALA A 157 -12.03 0.27 4.41
N PHE A 158 -13.28 0.56 4.01
CA PHE A 158 -13.69 0.46 2.62
C PHE A 158 -12.90 1.43 1.73
N ILE A 159 -12.80 2.70 2.12
CA ILE A 159 -12.01 3.69 1.37
C ILE A 159 -10.55 3.24 1.26
N ALA A 160 -9.99 2.72 2.36
CA ALA A 160 -8.65 2.18 2.37
C ALA A 160 -8.50 0.95 1.47
N ALA A 161 -9.44 0.00 1.50
CA ALA A 161 -9.45 -1.17 0.65
C ALA A 161 -9.49 -0.80 -0.84
N ALA A 162 -10.36 0.14 -1.20
CA ALA A 162 -10.48 0.65 -2.55
C ALA A 162 -9.18 1.31 -3.03
N ASN A 163 -8.58 2.16 -2.19
CA ASN A 163 -7.30 2.80 -2.50
C ASN A 163 -6.13 1.80 -2.57
N LEU A 164 -6.08 0.81 -1.68
CA LEU A 164 -5.06 -0.23 -1.71
C LEU A 164 -5.15 -1.04 -3.01
N ILE A 165 -6.35 -1.47 -3.42
CA ILE A 165 -6.55 -2.18 -4.69
C ILE A 165 -6.14 -1.30 -5.89
N LEU A 166 -6.53 -0.02 -5.88
CA LEU A 166 -6.15 0.93 -6.90
C LEU A 166 -4.63 1.08 -6.97
N GLU A 167 -3.96 1.21 -5.82
CA GLU A 167 -2.52 1.30 -5.67
C GLU A 167 -1.81 0.07 -6.27
N SER A 168 -2.32 -1.13 -6.00
CA SER A 168 -1.81 -2.38 -6.57
C SER A 168 -1.83 -2.38 -8.08
N ILE A 169 -2.98 -2.00 -8.63
CA ILE A 169 -3.26 -2.11 -10.04
C ILE A 169 -2.32 -1.16 -10.79
N ILE A 170 -2.26 0.08 -10.32
CA ILE A 170 -1.45 1.15 -10.91
C ILE A 170 0.04 0.90 -10.67
N GLY A 171 0.44 0.46 -9.49
CA GLY A 171 1.83 0.21 -9.13
C GLY A 171 2.44 -0.88 -10.00
N ALA A 172 1.75 -2.01 -10.15
CA ALA A 172 2.19 -3.08 -11.04
C ALA A 172 2.24 -2.61 -12.51
N ALA A 173 1.25 -1.83 -12.96
CA ALA A 173 1.24 -1.27 -14.30
C ALA A 173 2.42 -0.31 -14.56
N ALA A 174 2.74 0.56 -13.59
CA ALA A 174 3.86 1.49 -13.67
C ALA A 174 5.20 0.75 -13.81
N VAL A 175 5.44 -0.23 -12.92
CA VAL A 175 6.68 -1.01 -12.93
C VAL A 175 6.83 -1.80 -14.23
N ALA A 176 5.74 -2.39 -14.75
CA ALA A 176 5.76 -3.13 -16.00
C ALA A 176 6.08 -2.24 -17.22
N ARG A 177 5.56 -1.01 -17.26
CA ARG A 177 5.92 -0.05 -18.33
C ARG A 177 7.36 0.40 -18.26
N SER A 178 7.86 0.66 -17.06
CA SER A 178 9.28 0.98 -16.82
C SER A 178 10.20 -0.17 -17.24
N TRP A 179 9.75 -1.42 -17.08
CA TRP A 179 10.47 -2.60 -17.54
C TRP A 179 10.70 -2.58 -19.05
N THR A 180 9.68 -2.22 -19.85
CA THR A 180 9.81 -2.09 -21.31
C THR A 180 10.86 -1.05 -21.71
N SER A 181 10.91 0.11 -21.03
CA SER A 181 11.89 1.17 -21.32
C SER A 181 13.34 0.72 -21.10
N TYR A 182 13.60 -0.10 -20.08
CA TYR A 182 14.93 -0.65 -19.86
C TYR A 182 15.26 -1.83 -20.80
N LEU A 183 14.26 -2.59 -21.24
CA LEU A 183 14.44 -3.64 -22.24
C LEU A 183 14.89 -3.04 -23.57
N THR A 184 14.29 -1.93 -24.00
CA THR A 184 14.71 -1.23 -25.22
C THR A 184 16.16 -0.78 -25.15
N THR A 185 16.62 -0.31 -23.99
CA THR A 185 18.01 0.11 -23.80
C THR A 185 18.97 -1.07 -23.83
N LEU A 186 18.57 -2.25 -23.32
CA LEU A 186 19.33 -3.49 -23.45
C LEU A 186 19.45 -3.95 -24.91
N LEU A 187 18.42 -3.72 -25.71
CA LEU A 187 18.41 -3.97 -27.16
C LEU A 187 19.07 -2.85 -27.97
N ASN A 188 19.61 -1.82 -27.30
CA ASN A 188 20.18 -0.61 -27.91
C ASN A 188 19.23 0.07 -28.92
N ARG A 189 17.93 0.13 -28.57
CA ARG A 189 16.87 0.80 -29.31
C ARG A 189 16.30 1.99 -28.51
N PRO A 190 15.66 2.97 -29.15
CA PRO A 190 15.03 4.08 -28.43
C PRO A 190 13.88 3.59 -27.55
N SER A 191 13.63 4.28 -26.43
CA SER A 191 12.77 3.84 -25.32
C SER A 191 11.33 3.50 -25.72
N ASN A 192 10.79 4.17 -26.74
CA ASN A 192 9.42 3.94 -27.23
C ASN A 192 9.33 3.00 -28.44
N SER A 193 10.45 2.43 -28.91
CA SER A 193 10.49 1.63 -30.15
C SER A 193 9.66 0.35 -30.13
N LEU A 194 9.42 -0.22 -28.96
CA LEU A 194 8.60 -1.43 -28.79
C LEU A 194 7.15 -1.12 -28.41
N ARG A 195 6.80 0.16 -28.26
CA ARG A 195 5.43 0.62 -27.98
C ARG A 195 4.71 0.94 -29.29
N ILE A 196 3.45 0.58 -29.39
CA ILE A 196 2.62 0.80 -30.57
C ILE A 196 2.01 2.20 -30.46
N HIS A 197 2.31 3.07 -31.42
CA HIS A 197 1.75 4.41 -31.47
C HIS A 197 0.32 4.40 -32.01
N THR A 198 -0.58 5.15 -31.37
CA THR A 198 -2.01 5.22 -31.72
C THR A 198 -2.53 6.66 -31.62
N ASN A 199 -3.71 6.93 -32.20
CA ASN A 199 -4.34 8.26 -32.20
C ASN A 199 -5.15 8.56 -30.92
N LEU A 200 -4.85 7.90 -29.80
CA LEU A 200 -5.48 8.19 -28.51
C LEU A 200 -4.98 9.52 -27.94
N ALA A 201 -5.64 10.00 -26.88
CA ALA A 201 -5.26 11.24 -26.20
C ALA A 201 -3.78 11.21 -25.75
N LYS A 202 -3.18 12.40 -25.58
CA LYS A 202 -1.84 12.57 -25.00
C LYS A 202 -1.77 11.80 -23.67
N ASP A 203 -0.64 11.13 -23.43
CA ASP A 203 -0.41 10.18 -22.32
C ASP A 203 -1.10 8.81 -22.44
N TYR A 204 -1.91 8.57 -23.47
CA TYR A 204 -2.56 7.27 -23.73
C TYR A 204 -2.26 6.68 -25.11
N ASN A 205 -1.40 7.35 -25.88
CA ASN A 205 -1.13 7.07 -27.27
C ASN A 205 -0.05 5.99 -27.52
N TYR A 206 0.70 5.59 -26.49
CA TYR A 206 1.74 4.55 -26.59
C TYR A 206 1.31 3.26 -25.90
N LEU A 207 0.79 2.33 -26.71
CA LEU A 207 0.37 1.02 -26.23
C LEU A 207 1.59 0.14 -25.93
N ASP A 208 1.63 -0.45 -24.74
CA ASP A 208 2.76 -1.27 -24.26
C ASP A 208 2.38 -2.75 -24.10
N PRO A 209 2.44 -3.55 -25.19
CA PRO A 209 2.13 -4.98 -25.12
C PRO A 209 3.16 -5.78 -24.32
N ILE A 210 4.40 -5.29 -24.22
CA ILE A 210 5.47 -5.95 -23.46
C ILE A 210 5.17 -5.89 -21.97
N ALA A 211 4.68 -4.75 -21.48
CA ALA A 211 4.24 -4.61 -20.09
C ALA A 211 3.16 -5.65 -19.73
N VAL A 212 2.21 -5.92 -20.64
CA VAL A 212 1.18 -6.96 -20.47
C VAL A 212 1.80 -8.34 -20.34
N VAL A 213 2.71 -8.70 -21.26
CA VAL A 213 3.39 -10.00 -21.26
C VAL A 213 4.18 -10.20 -19.97
N VAL A 214 4.93 -9.19 -19.54
CA VAL A 214 5.73 -9.23 -18.31
C VAL A 214 4.84 -9.44 -17.10
N LEU A 215 3.72 -8.71 -16.98
CA LEU A 215 2.77 -8.87 -15.87
C LEU A 215 2.21 -10.30 -15.79
N ILE A 216 1.79 -10.87 -16.93
CA ILE A 216 1.28 -12.23 -17.00
C ILE A 216 2.35 -13.25 -16.58
N ILE A 217 3.57 -13.10 -17.08
CA ILE A 217 4.68 -14.00 -16.75
C ILE A 217 5.02 -13.91 -15.26
N THR A 218 5.22 -12.70 -14.72
CA THR A 218 5.58 -12.52 -13.30
C THR A 218 4.48 -13.00 -12.37
N SER A 219 3.22 -12.77 -12.73
CA SER A 219 2.05 -13.25 -11.99
C SER A 219 1.95 -14.78 -11.98
N THR A 220 2.18 -15.41 -13.14
CA THR A 220 2.21 -16.87 -13.26
C THR A 220 3.34 -17.47 -12.41
N ILE A 221 4.52 -16.85 -12.42
CA ILE A 221 5.64 -17.26 -11.57
C ILE A 221 5.29 -17.08 -10.08
N ALA A 222 4.64 -15.98 -9.70
CA ALA A 222 4.20 -15.73 -8.32
C ALA A 222 3.24 -16.83 -7.83
N ILE A 223 2.27 -17.21 -8.66
CA ILE A 223 1.28 -18.26 -8.35
C ILE A 223 1.96 -19.61 -8.08
N ILE A 224 3.00 -19.95 -8.85
CA ILE A 224 3.73 -21.22 -8.75
C ILE A 224 4.75 -21.21 -7.59
N SER A 225 5.45 -20.08 -7.38
CA SER A 225 6.66 -20.01 -6.55
C SER A 225 6.41 -19.93 -5.04
N ALA A 226 5.24 -19.45 -4.61
CA ALA A 226 5.00 -18.97 -3.23
C ALA A 226 5.39 -19.92 -2.08
N LYS A 227 5.46 -21.24 -2.30
CA LYS A 227 5.85 -22.21 -1.25
C LYS A 227 7.35 -22.30 -0.94
N LYS A 228 8.24 -21.71 -1.74
CA LYS A 228 9.72 -21.84 -1.58
C LYS A 228 10.50 -20.51 -1.65
N THR A 229 9.83 -19.37 -1.57
CA THR A 229 10.35 -18.09 -2.08
C THR A 229 11.32 -17.32 -1.18
N SER A 230 11.31 -17.49 0.16
CA SER A 230 12.10 -16.58 1.03
C SER A 230 13.59 -16.58 0.70
N TYR A 231 14.21 -17.76 0.56
CA TYR A 231 15.64 -17.88 0.27
C TYR A 231 16.02 -17.30 -1.10
N VAL A 232 15.22 -17.62 -2.12
CA VAL A 232 15.42 -17.12 -3.48
C VAL A 232 15.25 -15.60 -3.53
N ASN A 233 14.30 -15.06 -2.77
CA ASN A 233 13.99 -13.63 -2.77
C ASN A 233 15.14 -12.80 -2.18
N TRP A 234 15.65 -13.16 -1.00
CA TRP A 234 16.72 -12.36 -0.40
C TRP A 234 18.03 -12.45 -1.18
N ILE A 235 18.36 -13.60 -1.77
CA ILE A 235 19.54 -13.73 -2.65
C ILE A 235 19.38 -12.86 -3.89
N ALA A 236 18.20 -12.88 -4.52
CA ALA A 236 17.94 -12.02 -5.65
C ALA A 236 18.11 -10.55 -5.26
N SER A 237 17.58 -10.12 -4.12
CA SER A 237 17.76 -8.75 -3.61
C SER A 237 19.22 -8.41 -3.37
N LEU A 238 20.01 -9.31 -2.78
CA LEU A 238 21.44 -9.12 -2.53
C LEU A 238 22.23 -8.89 -3.83
N VAL A 239 22.00 -9.73 -4.84
CA VAL A 239 22.64 -9.58 -6.17
C VAL A 239 22.27 -8.22 -6.78
N HIS A 240 21.02 -7.79 -6.61
CA HIS A 240 20.58 -6.49 -7.10
C HIS A 240 21.27 -5.31 -6.37
N SER A 241 21.45 -5.40 -5.05
CA SER A 241 22.18 -4.40 -4.28
C SER A 241 23.63 -4.22 -4.73
N VAL A 242 24.31 -5.31 -5.13
CA VAL A 242 25.67 -5.22 -5.66
C VAL A 242 25.71 -4.35 -6.92
N ILE A 243 24.72 -4.48 -7.81
CA ILE A 243 24.63 -3.66 -9.02
C ILE A 243 24.35 -2.19 -8.68
N ILE A 244 23.53 -1.92 -7.66
CA ILE A 244 23.28 -0.55 -7.19
C ILE A 244 24.54 0.09 -6.62
N VAL A 245 25.29 -0.64 -5.78
CA VAL A 245 26.57 -0.17 -5.25
C VAL A 245 27.55 0.12 -6.39
N PHE A 246 27.61 -0.75 -7.40
CA PHE A 246 28.39 -0.51 -8.61
C PHE A 246 27.96 0.78 -9.31
N ILE A 247 26.66 1.00 -9.53
CA ILE A 247 26.13 2.21 -10.15
C ILE A 247 26.58 3.44 -9.38
N ILE A 248 26.43 3.44 -8.06
CA ILE A 248 26.80 4.59 -7.21
C ILE A 248 28.30 4.88 -7.34
N VAL A 249 29.16 3.86 -7.17
CA VAL A 249 30.61 4.03 -7.23
C VAL A 249 31.09 4.48 -8.61
N ALA A 250 30.62 3.83 -9.67
CA ALA A 250 31.02 4.14 -11.04
C ALA A 250 30.51 5.53 -11.49
N ALA A 251 29.32 5.92 -11.03
CA ALA A 251 28.77 7.24 -11.28
C ALA A 251 29.59 8.34 -10.59
N PHE A 252 29.94 8.16 -9.32
CA PHE A 252 30.80 9.11 -8.60
C PHE A 252 32.22 9.20 -9.17
N ALA A 253 32.74 8.11 -9.75
CA ALA A 253 34.02 8.14 -10.44
C ALA A 253 34.03 9.02 -11.70
N HIS A 254 32.85 9.28 -12.30
CA HIS A 254 32.67 10.15 -13.45
C HIS A 254 31.82 11.39 -13.12
N ALA A 255 31.79 11.78 -11.85
CA ALA A 255 31.03 12.93 -11.39
C ALA A 255 31.71 14.25 -11.77
N ASP A 256 30.93 15.18 -12.32
CA ASP A 256 31.33 16.55 -12.55
C ASP A 256 30.43 17.49 -11.72
N THR A 257 31.03 18.24 -10.80
CA THR A 257 30.32 19.18 -9.92
C THR A 257 29.72 20.35 -10.67
N SER A 258 30.20 20.65 -11.89
CA SER A 258 29.64 21.70 -12.74
C SER A 258 28.22 21.36 -13.21
N ASN A 259 27.85 20.08 -13.25
CA ASN A 259 26.50 19.63 -13.60
C ASN A 259 25.45 19.98 -12.55
N LEU A 260 25.87 20.26 -11.31
CA LEU A 260 25.00 20.73 -10.23
C LEU A 260 24.60 22.20 -10.36
N SER A 261 25.16 22.94 -11.33
CA SER A 261 24.86 24.37 -11.54
C SER A 261 24.03 24.58 -12.80
N PRO A 262 22.86 25.24 -12.72
CA PRO A 262 22.18 25.72 -11.50
C PRO A 262 21.56 24.56 -10.69
N PHE A 263 21.60 24.65 -9.35
CA PHE A 263 21.12 23.58 -8.47
C PHE A 263 19.60 23.48 -8.42
N LEU A 264 18.91 24.63 -8.43
CA LEU A 264 17.45 24.75 -8.36
C LEU A 264 16.89 25.40 -9.64
N PRO A 265 17.00 24.77 -10.83
CA PRO A 265 16.55 25.38 -12.09
C PRO A 265 15.04 25.66 -12.10
N TYR A 266 14.26 24.84 -11.39
CA TYR A 266 12.80 24.95 -11.28
C TYR A 266 12.34 25.54 -9.93
N GLY A 267 13.27 26.02 -9.11
CA GLY A 267 13.01 26.55 -7.77
C GLY A 267 12.46 25.52 -6.78
N VAL A 268 12.06 26.01 -5.60
CA VAL A 268 11.60 25.16 -4.48
C VAL A 268 10.27 24.45 -4.80
N LYS A 269 9.42 25.05 -5.65
CA LYS A 269 8.17 24.44 -6.10
C LYS A 269 8.43 23.14 -6.87
N GLY A 270 9.41 23.16 -7.77
CA GLY A 270 9.82 21.98 -8.54
C GLY A 270 10.32 20.84 -7.66
N VAL A 271 11.07 21.17 -6.59
CA VAL A 271 11.56 20.17 -5.61
C VAL A 271 10.41 19.45 -4.92
N PHE A 272 9.39 20.15 -4.42
CA PHE A 272 8.27 19.51 -3.73
C PHE A 272 7.28 18.82 -4.67
N GLN A 273 7.13 19.32 -5.90
CA GLN A 273 6.38 18.63 -6.94
C GLN A 273 7.03 17.28 -7.29
N ALA A 274 8.36 17.29 -7.53
CA ALA A 274 9.12 16.07 -7.73
C ALA A 274 9.08 15.16 -6.51
N ALA A 275 9.19 15.71 -5.28
CA ALA A 275 9.09 14.94 -4.04
C ALA A 275 7.79 14.13 -4.00
N ALA A 276 6.67 14.78 -4.27
CA ALA A 276 5.37 14.13 -4.28
C ALA A 276 5.27 13.02 -5.36
N ILE A 277 5.89 13.19 -6.53
CA ILE A 277 5.90 12.17 -7.59
C ILE A 277 6.85 11.01 -7.23
N VAL A 278 8.10 11.28 -6.84
CA VAL A 278 9.07 10.25 -6.44
C VAL A 278 8.71 9.55 -5.14
N TYR A 279 7.67 10.01 -4.43
CA TYR A 279 7.08 9.27 -3.32
C TYR A 279 6.68 7.84 -3.70
N PHE A 280 6.29 7.64 -4.98
CA PHE A 280 6.13 6.33 -5.61
C PHE A 280 7.28 5.37 -5.27
N ALA A 281 8.53 5.85 -5.29
CA ALA A 281 9.72 5.03 -5.09
C ALA A 281 9.83 4.46 -3.68
N TYR A 282 9.11 5.04 -2.71
CA TYR A 282 9.05 4.59 -1.33
C TYR A 282 7.87 3.66 -1.04
N GLY A 283 6.96 3.46 -2.01
CA GLY A 283 5.89 2.48 -1.91
C GLY A 283 6.45 1.04 -1.83
N GLY A 284 5.71 0.15 -1.16
CA GLY A 284 6.03 -1.27 -1.09
C GLY A 284 6.64 -1.77 0.22
N PHE A 285 6.96 -0.90 1.18
CA PHE A 285 7.34 -1.32 2.54
C PHE A 285 6.14 -1.92 3.30
N ASP A 286 4.92 -1.49 2.97
CA ASP A 286 3.66 -1.97 3.52
C ASP A 286 3.42 -3.45 3.21
N ASN A 287 4.01 -3.98 2.13
CA ASN A 287 4.05 -5.42 1.87
C ASN A 287 4.74 -6.19 3.02
N ILE A 288 5.74 -5.60 3.69
CA ILE A 288 6.39 -6.22 4.87
C ILE A 288 5.38 -6.31 6.03
N ALA A 289 4.54 -5.29 6.22
CA ALA A 289 3.51 -5.32 7.26
C ALA A 289 2.48 -6.45 7.02
N THR A 290 2.18 -6.77 5.76
CA THR A 290 1.32 -7.93 5.42
C THR A 290 1.98 -9.29 5.75
N MET A 291 3.30 -9.33 5.95
CA MET A 291 4.05 -10.53 6.33
C MET A 291 4.08 -10.75 7.85
N ALA A 292 3.40 -9.91 8.63
CA ALA A 292 3.39 -10.00 10.08
C ALA A 292 2.93 -11.39 10.60
N GLU A 293 1.96 -12.01 9.92
CA GLU A 293 1.46 -13.35 10.28
C GLU A 293 2.48 -14.48 10.04
N GLU A 294 3.38 -14.30 9.07
CA GLU A 294 4.42 -15.26 8.69
C GLU A 294 5.74 -15.01 9.44
N THR A 295 5.80 -13.94 10.25
CA THR A 295 6.99 -13.53 10.99
C THR A 295 7.15 -14.33 12.28
N ARG A 296 8.36 -14.82 12.56
CA ARG A 296 8.66 -15.65 13.74
C ARG A 296 8.50 -14.88 15.04
N ASN A 297 9.08 -13.68 15.15
CA ASN A 297 8.93 -12.79 16.30
C ASN A 297 8.49 -11.40 15.85
N PRO A 298 7.18 -11.17 15.59
CA PRO A 298 6.66 -9.91 15.07
C PRO A 298 7.12 -8.68 15.85
N SER A 299 7.20 -8.77 17.18
CA SER A 299 7.56 -7.63 18.04
C SER A 299 9.01 -7.15 17.93
N LYS A 300 9.92 -7.99 17.41
CA LYS A 300 11.32 -7.61 17.18
C LYS A 300 11.67 -7.53 15.70
N ASP A 301 11.19 -8.50 14.92
CA ASP A 301 11.60 -8.66 13.54
C ASP A 301 10.96 -7.62 12.62
N ILE A 302 9.70 -7.23 12.87
CA ILE A 302 9.01 -6.24 12.05
C ILE A 302 9.64 -4.85 12.20
N PRO A 303 9.88 -4.30 13.41
CA PRO A 303 10.54 -3.00 13.54
C PRO A 303 11.92 -2.94 12.86
N LEU A 304 12.74 -3.98 13.04
CA LEU A 304 14.06 -4.07 12.40
C LEU A 304 13.94 -4.15 10.88
N GLY A 305 13.00 -4.95 10.37
CA GLY A 305 12.74 -5.11 8.94
C GLY A 305 12.22 -3.83 8.28
N LEU A 306 11.17 -3.21 8.84
CA LEU A 306 10.49 -2.05 8.28
C LEU A 306 11.39 -0.80 8.33
N LEU A 307 11.88 -0.44 9.53
CA LEU A 307 12.66 0.77 9.74
C LEU A 307 14.08 0.64 9.16
N GLY A 308 14.67 -0.55 9.30
CA GLY A 308 16.01 -0.83 8.79
C GLY A 308 16.07 -0.76 7.26
N SER A 309 15.15 -1.46 6.58
CA SER A 309 15.09 -1.41 5.11
C SER A 309 14.81 0.00 4.61
N MET A 310 13.82 0.70 5.18
CA MET A 310 13.46 2.06 4.76
C MET A 310 14.61 3.06 4.91
N SER A 311 15.38 2.97 5.99
CA SER A 311 16.53 3.84 6.23
C SER A 311 17.62 3.62 5.18
N ILE A 312 17.93 2.35 4.90
CA ILE A 312 18.92 1.96 3.88
C ILE A 312 18.48 2.44 2.49
N ILE A 313 17.22 2.22 2.13
CA ILE A 313 16.64 2.63 0.83
C ILE A 313 16.73 4.15 0.67
N THR A 314 16.38 4.91 1.71
CA THR A 314 16.42 6.38 1.66
C THR A 314 17.84 6.89 1.38
N VAL A 315 18.85 6.33 2.04
CA VAL A 315 20.26 6.70 1.80
C VAL A 315 20.68 6.35 0.37
N ILE A 316 20.33 5.16 -0.11
CA ILE A 316 20.65 4.71 -1.46
C ILE A 316 20.00 5.62 -2.51
N TYR A 317 18.73 6.00 -2.33
CA TYR A 317 18.03 6.89 -3.24
C TYR A 317 18.68 8.27 -3.31
N CYS A 318 19.04 8.86 -2.18
CA CYS A 318 19.76 10.13 -2.14
C CYS A 318 21.12 10.03 -2.87
N LEU A 319 21.88 8.96 -2.64
CA LEU A 319 23.16 8.74 -3.30
C LEU A 319 23.01 8.54 -4.81
N MET A 320 22.02 7.75 -5.24
CA MET A 320 21.74 7.50 -6.65
C MET A 320 21.23 8.77 -7.36
N ALA A 321 20.38 9.57 -6.71
CA ALA A 321 19.87 10.82 -7.28
C ALA A 321 20.99 11.87 -7.43
N LEU A 322 21.86 11.97 -6.41
CA LEU A 322 23.05 12.81 -6.47
C LEU A 322 24.01 12.36 -7.56
N SER A 323 24.31 11.06 -7.63
CA SER A 323 25.28 10.54 -8.60
C SER A 323 24.81 10.75 -10.04
N LEU A 324 23.51 10.55 -10.33
CA LEU A 324 22.94 10.84 -11.64
C LEU A 324 23.07 12.32 -12.01
N SER A 325 22.75 13.21 -11.07
CA SER A 325 22.82 14.67 -11.27
C SER A 325 24.25 15.19 -11.46
N MET A 326 25.26 14.46 -10.93
CA MET A 326 26.67 14.78 -11.15
C MET A 326 27.22 14.19 -12.45
N MET A 327 26.68 13.06 -12.93
CA MET A 327 27.12 12.46 -14.21
C MET A 327 26.68 13.28 -15.42
N GLN A 328 25.46 13.83 -15.39
CA GLN A 328 24.90 14.56 -16.52
C GLN A 328 24.13 15.80 -16.08
N LYS A 329 24.14 16.84 -16.93
CA LYS A 329 23.26 17.99 -16.76
C LYS A 329 21.81 17.56 -16.90
N TYR A 330 20.94 18.17 -16.09
CA TYR A 330 19.54 17.76 -15.96
C TYR A 330 18.76 17.70 -17.29
N TYR A 331 19.03 18.61 -18.22
CA TYR A 331 18.37 18.66 -19.53
C TYR A 331 18.86 17.60 -20.54
N ASN A 332 19.91 16.86 -20.22
CA ASN A 332 20.42 15.75 -21.01
C ASN A 332 20.07 14.38 -20.41
N ILE A 333 19.50 14.34 -19.20
CA ILE A 333 19.11 13.09 -18.55
C ILE A 333 17.95 12.48 -19.33
N ASP A 334 18.10 11.24 -19.79
CA ASP A 334 17.00 10.52 -20.42
C ASP A 334 15.86 10.25 -19.43
N ARG A 335 14.63 10.53 -19.85
CA ARG A 335 13.43 10.40 -18.99
C ARG A 335 13.05 8.96 -18.66
N GLU A 336 13.38 8.01 -19.53
CA GLU A 336 12.84 6.64 -19.49
C GLU A 336 13.87 5.61 -19.03
N ALA A 337 15.17 5.82 -19.29
CA ALA A 337 16.26 4.93 -18.95
C ALA A 337 17.51 5.69 -18.44
N ALA A 338 17.28 6.61 -17.51
CA ALA A 338 18.23 7.61 -16.99
C ALA A 338 19.64 7.06 -16.72
N TYR A 339 19.77 6.08 -15.82
CA TYR A 339 21.08 5.55 -15.43
C TYR A 339 21.79 4.85 -16.57
N SER A 340 21.07 4.06 -17.36
CA SER A 340 21.69 3.24 -18.41
C SER A 340 22.24 4.12 -19.53
N ILE A 341 21.48 5.13 -19.95
CA ILE A 341 21.90 6.09 -20.98
C ILE A 341 22.99 7.03 -20.44
N ALA A 342 22.91 7.46 -19.17
CA ALA A 342 23.98 8.27 -18.56
C ALA A 342 25.35 7.58 -18.62
N PHE A 343 25.44 6.27 -18.33
CA PHE A 343 26.70 5.53 -18.47
C PHE A 343 27.18 5.40 -19.91
N LYS A 344 26.26 5.29 -20.88
CA LYS A 344 26.60 5.28 -22.31
C LYS A 344 27.27 6.57 -22.73
N ASP A 345 26.70 7.70 -22.34
CA ASP A 345 27.12 9.04 -22.74
C ASP A 345 28.45 9.46 -22.09
N VAL A 346 28.72 8.95 -20.88
CA VAL A 346 30.00 9.10 -20.17
C VAL A 346 31.10 8.18 -20.75
N GLY A 347 30.77 7.35 -21.74
CA GLY A 347 31.73 6.49 -22.47
C GLY A 347 31.81 5.05 -21.98
N MET A 348 31.13 4.69 -20.88
CA MET A 348 31.07 3.33 -20.34
C MET A 348 29.98 2.49 -21.02
N LYS A 349 30.11 2.26 -22.33
CA LYS A 349 29.11 1.53 -23.13
C LYS A 349 28.77 0.12 -22.62
N TRP A 350 29.72 -0.57 -21.99
CA TRP A 350 29.46 -1.88 -21.39
C TRP A 350 28.61 -1.78 -20.11
N ALA A 351 28.79 -0.70 -19.33
CA ALA A 351 28.06 -0.47 -18.09
C ALA A 351 26.58 -0.19 -18.36
N GLN A 352 26.25 0.44 -19.49
CA GLN A 352 24.85 0.59 -19.95
C GLN A 352 24.08 -0.73 -19.86
N TYR A 353 24.64 -1.82 -20.40
CA TYR A 353 23.98 -3.14 -20.41
C TYR A 353 23.91 -3.76 -19.02
N LEU A 354 24.97 -3.63 -18.21
CA LEU A 354 24.98 -4.13 -16.83
C LEU A 354 23.88 -3.44 -16.00
N VAL A 355 23.78 -2.11 -16.11
CA VAL A 355 22.77 -1.30 -15.41
C VAL A 355 21.38 -1.63 -15.92
N ALA A 356 21.21 -1.83 -17.23
CA ALA A 356 19.92 -2.23 -17.79
C ALA A 356 19.46 -3.61 -17.29
N LEU A 357 20.36 -4.61 -17.28
CA LEU A 357 20.08 -5.92 -16.71
C LEU A 357 19.75 -5.84 -15.22
N GLY A 358 20.49 -5.02 -14.48
CA GLY A 358 20.23 -4.76 -13.06
C GLY A 358 18.84 -4.18 -12.81
N ALA A 359 18.45 -3.15 -13.57
CA ALA A 359 17.15 -2.52 -13.47
C ALA A 359 16.01 -3.48 -13.85
N LEU A 360 16.15 -4.23 -14.96
CA LEU A 360 15.18 -5.25 -15.37
C LEU A 360 14.98 -6.32 -14.30
N LYS A 361 16.09 -6.83 -13.75
CA LYS A 361 16.06 -7.81 -12.66
C LYS A 361 15.41 -7.23 -11.40
N GLY A 362 15.72 -5.98 -11.05
CA GLY A 362 15.12 -5.27 -9.90
C GLY A 362 13.61 -5.12 -10.05
N MET A 363 13.16 -4.56 -11.18
CA MET A 363 11.74 -4.41 -11.49
C MET A 363 10.99 -5.74 -11.54
N THR A 364 11.62 -6.80 -12.04
CA THR A 364 11.04 -8.16 -12.03
C THR A 364 10.86 -8.67 -10.59
N SER A 365 11.82 -8.41 -9.70
CA SER A 365 11.69 -8.73 -8.26
C SER A 365 10.55 -7.95 -7.61
N VAL A 366 10.42 -6.65 -7.89
CA VAL A 366 9.29 -5.83 -7.39
C VAL A 366 7.95 -6.36 -7.88
N LEU A 367 7.81 -6.72 -9.17
CA LEU A 367 6.57 -7.29 -9.71
C LEU A 367 6.22 -8.63 -9.06
N LEU A 368 7.22 -9.49 -8.82
CA LEU A 368 7.01 -10.80 -8.20
C LEU A 368 6.58 -10.66 -6.72
N VAL A 369 7.32 -9.86 -5.95
CA VAL A 369 7.04 -9.60 -4.54
C VAL A 369 5.71 -8.86 -4.38
N GLY A 370 5.48 -7.87 -5.24
CA GLY A 370 4.21 -7.16 -5.37
C GLY A 370 3.07 -8.12 -5.59
N ALA A 371 3.09 -8.95 -6.63
CA ALA A 371 2.01 -9.91 -6.91
C ALA A 371 1.65 -10.79 -5.70
N LEU A 372 2.64 -11.21 -4.91
CA LEU A 372 2.43 -11.99 -3.68
C LEU A 372 1.80 -11.16 -2.54
N GLY A 373 2.33 -9.96 -2.26
CA GLY A 373 1.76 -9.08 -1.24
C GLY A 373 0.35 -8.60 -1.61
N GLN A 374 0.18 -8.25 -2.89
CA GLN A 374 -1.04 -7.69 -3.43
C GLN A 374 -2.22 -8.68 -3.42
N ALA A 375 -1.93 -9.94 -3.75
CA ALA A 375 -2.93 -10.98 -3.67
C ALA A 375 -3.37 -11.27 -2.22
N ARG A 376 -2.48 -11.11 -1.22
CA ARG A 376 -2.79 -11.37 0.20
C ARG A 376 -3.75 -10.37 0.81
N TYR A 377 -3.52 -9.05 0.71
CA TYR A 377 -4.52 -8.12 1.25
C TYR A 377 -5.81 -8.17 0.42
N THR A 378 -5.76 -8.42 -0.90
CA THR A 378 -7.00 -8.56 -1.71
C THR A 378 -7.84 -9.74 -1.20
N THR A 379 -7.18 -10.85 -0.86
CA THR A 379 -7.82 -11.99 -0.20
C THR A 379 -8.42 -11.58 1.13
N HIS A 380 -7.71 -10.78 1.94
CA HIS A 380 -8.23 -10.30 3.22
C HIS A 380 -9.44 -9.36 3.07
N ILE A 381 -9.42 -8.45 2.09
CA ILE A 381 -10.55 -7.57 1.75
C ILE A 381 -11.76 -8.43 1.32
N ALA A 382 -11.52 -9.48 0.54
CA ALA A 382 -12.56 -10.44 0.15
C ALA A 382 -13.12 -11.24 1.34
N ARG A 383 -12.29 -11.61 2.34
CA ARG A 383 -12.75 -12.26 3.58
C ARG A 383 -13.71 -11.40 4.40
N SER A 384 -13.59 -10.08 4.27
CA SER A 384 -14.49 -9.11 4.89
C SER A 384 -15.73 -8.80 4.03
N HIS A 385 -15.92 -9.47 2.89
CA HIS A 385 -17.05 -9.30 1.97
C HIS A 385 -17.20 -7.87 1.41
N ILE A 386 -16.10 -7.11 1.36
CA ILE A 386 -16.07 -5.83 0.66
C ILE A 386 -16.04 -6.05 -0.86
N ILE A 387 -15.29 -7.06 -1.28
CA ILE A 387 -15.34 -7.63 -2.63
C ILE A 387 -15.88 -9.07 -2.56
N PRO A 388 -16.36 -9.64 -3.68
CA PRO A 388 -16.91 -10.99 -3.68
C PRO A 388 -15.99 -12.01 -2.98
N PRO A 389 -16.51 -12.81 -2.02
CA PRO A 389 -15.71 -13.75 -1.22
C PRO A 389 -15.06 -14.85 -2.06
N PHE A 390 -15.48 -15.02 -3.31
CA PHE A 390 -14.78 -15.82 -4.32
C PHE A 390 -13.27 -15.48 -4.41
N PHE A 391 -12.91 -14.21 -4.27
CA PHE A 391 -11.49 -13.78 -4.30
C PHE A 391 -10.74 -14.10 -3.00
N ALA A 392 -11.41 -14.58 -1.94
CA ALA A 392 -10.78 -14.99 -0.70
C ALA A 392 -10.21 -16.43 -0.75
N LEU A 393 -10.52 -17.19 -1.80
CA LEU A 393 -10.17 -18.61 -1.90
C LEU A 393 -8.67 -18.83 -2.17
N VAL A 394 -8.03 -19.62 -1.30
CA VAL A 394 -6.60 -19.98 -1.40
C VAL A 394 -6.46 -21.39 -1.97
N HIS A 395 -5.62 -21.57 -2.99
CA HIS A 395 -5.46 -22.86 -3.65
C HIS A 395 -4.69 -23.86 -2.76
N PRO A 396 -5.18 -25.10 -2.55
CA PRO A 396 -4.63 -26.02 -1.55
C PRO A 396 -3.18 -26.48 -1.87
N LYS A 397 -2.84 -26.66 -3.15
CA LYS A 397 -1.50 -27.14 -3.54
C LYS A 397 -0.45 -26.05 -3.56
N THR A 398 -0.79 -24.81 -3.91
CA THR A 398 0.17 -23.70 -4.02
C THR A 398 0.15 -22.79 -2.81
N GLY A 399 -0.92 -22.77 -2.01
CA GLY A 399 -1.09 -21.83 -0.91
C GLY A 399 -1.30 -20.39 -1.38
N THR A 400 -1.65 -20.19 -2.66
CA THR A 400 -1.79 -18.87 -3.28
C THR A 400 -3.24 -18.56 -3.64
N PRO A 401 -3.70 -17.32 -3.45
CA PRO A 401 -5.04 -16.89 -3.85
C PRO A 401 -5.08 -16.54 -5.35
N ILE A 402 -5.20 -17.58 -6.18
CA ILE A 402 -5.07 -17.48 -7.64
C ILE A 402 -6.08 -16.49 -8.24
N TYR A 403 -7.36 -16.53 -7.83
CA TYR A 403 -8.38 -15.64 -8.38
C TYR A 403 -8.10 -14.16 -8.09
N ALA A 404 -7.63 -13.83 -6.89
CA ALA A 404 -7.24 -12.46 -6.55
C ALA A 404 -6.04 -12.00 -7.40
N THR A 405 -5.03 -12.86 -7.56
CA THR A 405 -3.87 -12.56 -8.40
C THR A 405 -4.29 -12.33 -9.86
N MET A 406 -5.18 -13.16 -10.41
CA MET A 406 -5.68 -13.01 -11.78
C MET A 406 -6.45 -11.71 -11.98
N LEU A 407 -7.33 -11.33 -11.03
CA LEU A 407 -8.08 -10.07 -11.10
C LEU A 407 -7.14 -8.87 -11.17
N LEU A 408 -6.17 -8.80 -10.26
CA LEU A 408 -5.22 -7.70 -10.20
C LEU A 408 -4.34 -7.66 -11.46
N THR A 409 -3.83 -8.82 -11.90
CA THR A 409 -2.97 -8.91 -13.09
C THR A 409 -3.72 -8.46 -14.35
N PHE A 410 -4.97 -8.91 -14.50
CA PHE A 410 -5.80 -8.51 -15.64
C PHE A 410 -6.07 -7.01 -15.64
N ALA A 411 -6.48 -6.44 -14.50
CA ALA A 411 -6.71 -5.00 -14.37
C ALA A 411 -5.42 -4.19 -14.61
N SER A 412 -4.29 -4.62 -14.05
CA SER A 412 -2.99 -3.98 -14.25
C SER A 412 -2.54 -4.06 -15.70
N ALA A 413 -2.74 -5.20 -16.37
CA ALA A 413 -2.39 -5.36 -17.78
C ALA A 413 -3.22 -4.42 -18.66
N CYS A 414 -4.52 -4.29 -18.42
CA CYS A 414 -5.35 -3.32 -19.12
C CYS A 414 -4.85 -1.89 -18.90
N ILE A 415 -4.60 -1.48 -17.66
CA ILE A 415 -4.12 -0.12 -17.36
C ILE A 415 -2.72 0.14 -17.93
N ALA A 416 -1.80 -0.82 -17.81
CA ALA A 416 -0.44 -0.75 -18.33
C ALA A 416 -0.39 -0.64 -19.84
N LEU A 417 -1.33 -1.29 -20.54
CA LEU A 417 -1.41 -1.22 -21.99
C LEU A 417 -1.65 0.21 -22.45
N PHE A 418 -2.58 0.95 -21.83
CA PHE A 418 -3.00 2.26 -22.33
C PHE A 418 -2.29 3.45 -21.68
N SER A 419 -1.92 3.40 -20.41
CA SER A 419 -1.59 4.62 -19.64
C SER A 419 -0.09 4.92 -19.59
N SER A 420 0.33 6.18 -19.69
CA SER A 420 1.74 6.57 -19.54
C SER A 420 2.24 6.46 -18.09
N LEU A 421 3.57 6.35 -17.92
CA LEU A 421 4.19 6.22 -16.60
C LEU A 421 3.89 7.42 -15.68
N ASN A 422 3.89 8.64 -16.20
CA ASN A 422 3.60 9.84 -15.42
C ASN A 422 2.17 9.83 -14.84
N VAL A 423 1.19 9.39 -15.63
CA VAL A 423 -0.20 9.22 -15.17
C VAL A 423 -0.27 8.23 -14.02
N LEU A 424 0.43 7.10 -14.17
CA LEU A 424 0.44 6.03 -13.18
C LEU A 424 1.17 6.47 -11.90
N ALA A 425 2.33 7.10 -12.01
CA ALA A 425 3.13 7.54 -10.86
C ALA A 425 2.39 8.60 -10.03
N SER A 426 1.81 9.62 -10.67
CA SER A 426 1.06 10.67 -9.97
C SER A 426 -0.18 10.12 -9.25
N LEU A 427 -0.91 9.19 -9.88
CA LEU A 427 -2.09 8.55 -9.29
C LEU A 427 -1.72 7.55 -8.19
N LEU A 428 -0.56 6.88 -8.28
CA LEU A 428 -0.05 6.04 -7.21
C LEU A 428 0.30 6.90 -5.99
N SER A 429 1.12 7.94 -6.19
CA SER A 429 1.62 8.76 -5.08
C SER A 429 0.49 9.40 -4.26
N ILE A 430 -0.53 9.96 -4.90
CA ILE A 430 -1.71 10.50 -4.17
C ILE A 430 -2.43 9.42 -3.36
N SER A 431 -2.56 8.20 -3.90
CA SER A 431 -3.20 7.07 -3.23
C SER A 431 -2.42 6.62 -2.00
N THR A 432 -1.10 6.44 -2.15
CA THR A 432 -0.21 6.03 -1.06
C THR A 432 -0.14 7.09 0.05
N LEU A 433 0.04 8.37 -0.32
CA LEU A 433 0.05 9.50 0.64
C LEU A 433 -1.27 9.58 1.42
N PHE A 434 -2.41 9.31 0.76
CA PHE A 434 -3.72 9.32 1.40
C PHE A 434 -3.87 8.18 2.41
N ILE A 435 -3.45 6.96 2.06
CA ILE A 435 -3.46 5.83 2.99
C ILE A 435 -2.56 6.10 4.20
N PHE A 436 -1.38 6.68 4.00
CA PHE A 436 -0.47 6.95 5.11
C PHE A 436 -0.97 8.04 6.05
N MET A 437 -1.63 9.07 5.51
CA MET A 437 -2.36 10.05 6.30
C MET A 437 -3.47 9.39 7.14
N MET A 438 -4.25 8.48 6.55
CA MET A 438 -5.27 7.71 7.30
C MET A 438 -4.64 6.86 8.40
N MET A 439 -3.50 6.21 8.13
CA MET A 439 -2.80 5.38 9.10
C MET A 439 -2.25 6.19 10.28
N ALA A 440 -1.68 7.36 10.03
CA ALA A 440 -1.24 8.27 11.09
C ALA A 440 -2.43 8.78 11.92
N THR A 441 -3.57 9.06 11.28
CA THR A 441 -4.83 9.44 11.95
C THR A 441 -5.34 8.30 12.83
N ALA A 442 -5.34 7.07 12.31
CA ALA A 442 -5.75 5.89 13.03
C ALA A 442 -4.88 5.62 14.26
N LEU A 443 -3.57 5.90 14.18
CA LEU A 443 -2.68 5.75 15.33
C LEU A 443 -3.03 6.71 16.47
N ILE A 444 -3.34 7.97 16.15
CA ILE A 444 -3.80 8.94 17.15
C ILE A 444 -5.12 8.46 17.76
N VAL A 445 -6.07 8.02 16.93
CA VAL A 445 -7.34 7.45 17.43
C VAL A 445 -7.08 6.27 18.36
N ARG A 446 -6.20 5.34 17.99
CA ARG A 446 -5.85 4.17 18.81
C ARG A 446 -5.31 4.56 20.18
N ARG A 447 -4.50 5.62 20.26
CA ARG A 447 -3.85 6.05 21.51
C ARG A 447 -4.80 6.76 22.47
N TYR A 448 -5.78 7.49 21.94
CA TYR A 448 -6.65 8.38 22.71
C TYR A 448 -8.12 7.95 22.77
N TYR A 449 -8.50 6.87 22.08
CA TYR A 449 -9.87 6.36 22.06
C TYR A 449 -9.93 4.86 22.36
N GLN A 450 -10.79 4.48 23.30
CA GLN A 450 -11.13 3.09 23.58
C GLN A 450 -12.63 2.96 23.87
N ARG A 451 -13.28 2.01 23.17
CA ARG A 451 -14.71 1.73 23.33
C ARG A 451 -15.02 1.30 24.77
N GLY A 452 -16.04 1.92 25.37
CA GLY A 452 -16.50 1.62 26.73
C GLY A 452 -15.69 2.30 27.84
N VAL A 453 -14.52 2.88 27.53
CA VAL A 453 -13.67 3.58 28.51
C VAL A 453 -13.69 5.10 28.28
N SER A 454 -13.61 5.55 27.02
CA SER A 454 -13.57 6.97 26.70
C SER A 454 -14.94 7.64 26.84
N THR A 455 -15.02 8.71 27.63
CA THR A 455 -16.24 9.51 27.78
C THR A 455 -16.56 10.27 26.48
N LYS A 456 -17.85 10.48 26.19
CA LYS A 456 -18.33 11.31 25.06
C LYS A 456 -17.62 12.67 24.90
N PRO A 457 -17.43 13.50 25.95
CA PRO A 457 -16.74 14.79 25.80
C PRO A 457 -15.29 14.66 25.37
N HIS A 458 -14.54 13.66 25.88
CA HIS A 458 -13.15 13.43 25.45
C HIS A 458 -13.08 12.97 24.00
N THR A 459 -14.04 12.12 23.58
CA THR A 459 -14.15 11.68 22.18
C THR A 459 -14.45 12.86 21.26
N LEU A 460 -15.37 13.76 21.64
CA LEU A 460 -15.67 14.96 20.86
C LEU A 460 -14.47 15.90 20.75
N LYS A 461 -13.73 16.11 21.85
CA LYS A 461 -12.49 16.89 21.86
C LYS A 461 -11.42 16.29 20.95
N LEU A 462 -11.26 14.97 20.98
CA LEU A 462 -10.33 14.26 20.09
C LEU A 462 -10.69 14.48 18.61
N VAL A 463 -11.96 14.29 18.25
CA VAL A 463 -12.43 14.50 16.88
C VAL A 463 -12.24 15.96 16.45
N ALA A 464 -12.59 16.92 17.30
CA ALA A 464 -12.40 18.34 17.01
C ALA A 464 -10.92 18.68 16.78
N CYS A 465 -10.01 18.19 17.62
CA CYS A 465 -8.58 18.42 17.45
C CYS A 465 -8.02 17.75 16.19
N LEU A 466 -8.44 16.52 15.87
CA LEU A 466 -8.07 15.83 14.63
C LEU A 466 -8.55 16.58 13.39
N LEU A 467 -9.79 17.10 13.41
CA LEU A 467 -10.32 17.92 12.33
C LEU A 467 -9.51 19.21 12.16
N ILE A 468 -9.10 19.85 13.26
CA ILE A 468 -8.21 21.02 13.21
C ILE A 468 -6.87 20.66 12.57
N ILE A 469 -6.24 19.55 12.98
CA ILE A 469 -4.95 19.09 12.41
C ILE A 469 -5.08 18.83 10.91
N ILE A 470 -6.11 18.11 10.47
CA ILE A 470 -6.32 17.77 9.06
C ILE A 470 -6.67 19.03 8.26
N ALA A 471 -7.61 19.85 8.74
CA ALA A 471 -8.05 21.06 8.03
C ALA A 471 -6.95 22.11 7.92
N SER A 472 -6.16 22.32 8.98
CA SER A 472 -4.99 23.21 8.93
C SER A 472 -3.93 22.69 7.97
N SER A 473 -3.64 21.39 7.97
CA SER A 473 -2.69 20.77 7.03
C SER A 473 -3.16 20.86 5.58
N MET A 474 -4.45 20.62 5.33
CA MET A 474 -5.07 20.84 4.01
C MET A 474 -5.01 22.31 3.60
N GLY A 475 -5.24 23.24 4.53
CA GLY A 475 -5.11 24.68 4.31
C GLY A 475 -3.69 25.09 3.94
N THR A 476 -2.67 24.56 4.64
CA THR A 476 -1.25 24.76 4.30
C THR A 476 -0.96 24.30 2.88
N SER A 477 -1.44 23.10 2.54
CA SER A 477 -1.24 22.47 1.25
C SER A 477 -1.93 23.23 0.10
N ALA A 478 -3.18 23.66 0.31
CA ALA A 478 -3.93 24.47 -0.65
C ALA A 478 -3.29 25.85 -0.85
N TYR A 479 -2.83 26.48 0.23
CA TYR A 479 -2.14 27.77 0.16
C TYR A 479 -0.81 27.66 -0.59
N TRP A 480 -0.05 26.59 -0.36
CA TRP A 480 1.16 26.25 -1.11
C TRP A 480 0.88 26.10 -2.61
N GLY A 481 -0.22 25.44 -2.98
CA GLY A 481 -0.63 25.29 -4.38
C GLY A 481 -1.00 26.60 -5.07
N LEU A 482 -1.66 27.52 -4.36
CA LEU A 482 -2.18 28.79 -4.90
C LEU A 482 -1.16 29.93 -4.90
N ASN A 483 -0.46 30.16 -3.79
CA ASN A 483 0.50 31.24 -3.63
C ASN A 483 1.75 30.80 -2.85
N PRO A 484 2.72 30.12 -3.52
CA PRO A 484 3.90 29.55 -2.87
C PRO A 484 4.81 30.59 -2.19
N GLN A 485 4.78 31.85 -2.64
CA GLN A 485 5.66 32.92 -2.15
C GLN A 485 5.04 33.71 -0.99
N GLY A 486 3.74 33.56 -0.74
CA GLY A 486 3.07 34.21 0.38
C GLY A 486 3.41 33.55 1.71
N TRP A 487 3.52 34.34 2.78
CA TRP A 487 3.78 33.81 4.14
C TRP A 487 2.52 33.79 5.02
N ALA A 488 1.50 34.56 4.65
CA ALA A 488 0.33 34.82 5.49
C ALA A 488 -0.48 33.55 5.80
N GLY A 489 -0.62 32.64 4.84
CA GLY A 489 -1.33 31.38 5.05
C GLY A 489 -0.62 30.45 6.05
N TYR A 490 0.71 30.39 6.03
CA TYR A 490 1.50 29.59 6.96
C TYR A 490 1.41 30.11 8.41
N VAL A 491 1.31 31.43 8.58
CA VAL A 491 1.16 32.06 9.90
C VAL A 491 -0.17 31.74 10.56
N VAL A 492 -1.21 31.38 9.79
CA VAL A 492 -2.49 30.92 10.37
C VAL A 492 -2.52 29.41 10.52
N THR A 493 -2.13 28.68 9.47
CA THR A 493 -2.30 27.23 9.41
C THR A 493 -1.33 26.45 10.30
N ILE A 494 -0.06 26.87 10.42
CA ILE A 494 0.92 26.18 11.28
C ILE A 494 0.57 26.32 12.77
N PRO A 495 0.20 27.50 13.30
CA PRO A 495 -0.27 27.60 14.68
C PRO A 495 -1.56 26.84 14.95
N LEU A 496 -2.48 26.76 13.98
CA LEU A 496 -3.69 25.93 14.11
C LEU A 496 -3.34 24.44 14.20
N TRP A 497 -2.43 23.95 13.35
CA TRP A 497 -1.92 22.58 13.43
C TRP A 497 -1.26 22.29 14.79
N PHE A 498 -0.42 23.22 15.27
CA PHE A 498 0.23 23.13 16.58
C PHE A 498 -0.80 23.12 17.72
N ALA A 499 -1.79 24.00 17.67
CA ALA A 499 -2.86 24.10 18.66
C ALA A 499 -3.73 22.84 18.68
N GLY A 500 -4.07 22.27 17.53
CA GLY A 500 -4.79 21.01 17.43
C GLY A 500 -3.99 19.85 18.06
N THR A 501 -2.69 19.78 17.77
CA THR A 501 -1.81 18.74 18.33
C THR A 501 -1.62 18.89 19.83
N LEU A 502 -1.36 20.11 20.31
CA LEU A 502 -1.27 20.44 21.73
C LEU A 502 -2.61 20.18 22.45
N GLY A 503 -3.74 20.46 21.79
CA GLY A 503 -5.07 20.20 22.31
C GLY A 503 -5.32 18.73 22.61
N ILE A 504 -4.84 17.81 21.75
CA ILE A 504 -4.87 16.37 22.03
C ILE A 504 -4.04 16.05 23.27
N GLN A 505 -2.81 16.57 23.34
CA GLN A 505 -1.90 16.28 24.45
C GLN A 505 -2.42 16.79 25.80
N LEU A 506 -3.06 17.96 25.84
CA LEU A 506 -3.50 18.60 27.08
C LEU A 506 -4.91 18.18 27.52
N PHE A 507 -5.84 17.97 26.59
CA PHE A 507 -7.27 17.84 26.91
C PHE A 507 -7.86 16.45 26.71
N VAL A 508 -7.11 15.52 26.11
CA VAL A 508 -7.55 14.16 25.82
C VAL A 508 -6.68 13.16 26.59
N PRO A 509 -7.24 12.37 27.53
CA PRO A 509 -6.47 11.39 28.28
C PRO A 509 -6.02 10.26 27.35
N GLN A 510 -4.76 9.87 27.47
CA GLN A 510 -4.23 8.74 26.72
C GLN A 510 -4.83 7.43 27.26
N CYS A 511 -5.49 6.68 26.39
CA CYS A 511 -6.20 5.44 26.75
C CYS A 511 -5.34 4.20 26.58
N ARG A 512 -4.41 4.18 25.61
CA ARG A 512 -3.56 3.04 25.30
C ARG A 512 -2.08 3.41 25.26
N THR A 513 -1.25 2.54 25.83
CA THR A 513 0.20 2.54 25.70
C THR A 513 0.63 1.31 24.92
N PRO A 514 1.72 1.40 24.14
CA PRO A 514 2.10 0.32 23.26
C PRO A 514 2.73 -0.79 24.09
N LYS A 515 2.42 -2.05 23.77
CA LYS A 515 2.88 -3.17 24.61
C LYS A 515 4.37 -3.46 24.49
N VAL A 516 4.95 -3.26 23.30
CA VAL A 516 6.35 -3.66 23.01
C VAL A 516 7.10 -2.58 22.26
N TRP A 517 6.59 -2.17 21.10
CA TRP A 517 7.17 -1.13 20.27
C TRP A 517 6.11 -0.07 20.00
N GLY A 518 6.47 1.20 20.14
CA GLY A 518 5.55 2.28 19.81
C GLY A 518 6.27 3.53 19.34
N VAL A 519 5.53 4.34 18.60
CA VAL A 519 5.99 5.60 18.04
C VAL A 519 6.36 6.58 19.15
N PRO A 520 7.53 7.24 19.08
CA PRO A 520 7.91 8.25 20.05
C PRO A 520 7.06 9.53 19.89
N LEU A 521 6.97 10.34 20.96
CA LEU A 521 6.37 11.68 20.90
C LEU A 521 4.93 11.74 20.34
N VAL A 522 4.10 10.73 20.61
CA VAL A 522 2.65 10.81 20.31
C VAL A 522 2.03 11.92 21.19
N PRO A 523 1.24 12.86 20.65
CA PRO A 523 0.63 12.89 19.31
C PRO A 523 1.40 13.67 18.23
N TRP A 524 2.52 14.31 18.57
CA TRP A 524 3.31 15.14 17.65
C TRP A 524 3.83 14.38 16.44
N PHE A 525 4.38 13.19 16.66
CA PHE A 525 4.99 12.42 15.59
C PHE A 525 3.95 11.97 14.53
N PRO A 526 2.81 11.35 14.89
CA PRO A 526 1.77 11.03 13.90
C PRO A 526 1.11 12.30 13.32
N SER A 527 0.96 13.37 14.09
CA SER A 527 0.42 14.65 13.59
C SER A 527 1.32 15.27 12.51
N LEU A 528 2.65 15.19 12.67
CA LEU A 528 3.61 15.61 11.65
C LEU A 528 3.55 14.71 10.41
N SER A 529 3.32 13.41 10.59
CA SER A 529 3.08 12.48 9.47
C SER A 529 1.83 12.89 8.67
N ILE A 530 0.73 13.24 9.32
CA ILE A 530 -0.49 13.76 8.67
C ILE A 530 -0.16 15.03 7.86
N ALA A 531 0.52 16.00 8.49
CA ALA A 531 0.84 17.27 7.86
C ALA A 531 1.75 17.12 6.64
N THR A 532 2.81 16.33 6.75
CA THR A 532 3.77 16.10 5.65
C THR A 532 3.14 15.33 4.49
N ASN A 533 2.34 14.29 4.76
CA ASN A 533 1.64 13.54 3.72
C ASN A 533 0.63 14.43 2.97
N LEU A 534 -0.14 15.26 3.68
CA LEU A 534 -1.08 16.20 3.04
C LEU A 534 -0.38 17.32 2.27
N PHE A 535 0.77 17.80 2.76
CA PHE A 535 1.57 18.81 2.07
C PHE A 535 2.15 18.28 0.74
N LEU A 536 2.75 17.08 0.75
CA LEU A 536 3.22 16.44 -0.48
C LEU A 536 2.06 16.15 -1.43
N MET A 537 0.91 15.72 -0.89
CA MET A 537 -0.27 15.45 -1.71
C MET A 537 -0.74 16.69 -2.48
N GLY A 538 -0.80 17.86 -1.86
CA GLY A 538 -1.16 19.11 -2.57
C GLY A 538 -0.02 19.75 -3.37
N SER A 539 1.18 19.17 -3.32
CA SER A 539 2.26 19.50 -4.26
C SER A 539 2.13 18.75 -5.60
N LEU A 540 1.21 17.79 -5.71
CA LEU A 540 0.88 17.14 -6.97
C LEU A 540 0.05 18.07 -7.88
N GLY A 541 0.14 17.84 -9.19
CA GLY A 541 -0.68 18.56 -10.16
C GLY A 541 -2.19 18.28 -10.00
N SER A 542 -3.02 19.21 -10.45
CA SER A 542 -4.49 19.10 -10.41
C SER A 542 -5.02 17.83 -11.09
N ASP A 543 -4.34 17.36 -12.13
CA ASP A 543 -4.70 16.14 -12.84
C ASP A 543 -4.68 14.89 -11.96
N ALA A 544 -3.78 14.85 -10.98
CA ALA A 544 -3.71 13.75 -10.01
C ALA A 544 -4.98 13.70 -9.15
N PHE A 545 -5.45 14.86 -8.67
CA PHE A 545 -6.68 14.99 -7.88
C PHE A 545 -7.93 14.64 -8.69
N ILE A 546 -8.01 15.07 -9.95
CA ILE A 546 -9.15 14.75 -10.82
C ILE A 546 -9.23 13.24 -11.04
N ARG A 547 -8.10 12.61 -11.38
CA ARG A 547 -8.02 11.15 -11.61
C ARG A 547 -8.35 10.38 -10.34
N PHE A 548 -7.75 10.75 -9.21
CA PHE A 548 -7.99 10.12 -7.91
C PHE A 548 -9.45 10.28 -7.46
N GLY A 549 -10.03 11.46 -7.64
CA GLY A 549 -11.43 11.74 -7.34
C GLY A 549 -12.38 10.91 -8.20
N LEU A 550 -12.09 10.76 -9.49
CA LEU A 550 -12.88 9.91 -10.39
C LEU A 550 -12.81 8.44 -9.99
N CYS A 551 -11.61 7.91 -9.72
CA CYS A 551 -11.43 6.54 -9.23
C CYS A 551 -12.16 6.32 -7.90
N THR A 552 -12.03 7.26 -6.96
CA THR A 552 -12.73 7.22 -5.67
C THR A 552 -14.25 7.24 -5.85
N GLY A 553 -14.77 8.06 -6.77
CA GLY A 553 -16.20 8.14 -7.09
C GLY A 553 -16.74 6.81 -7.61
N VAL A 554 -16.04 6.14 -8.53
CA VAL A 554 -16.40 4.81 -9.03
C VAL A 554 -16.45 3.78 -7.88
N MET A 555 -15.47 3.84 -6.97
CA MET A 555 -15.42 2.93 -5.82
C MET A 555 -16.55 3.19 -4.82
N LEU A 556 -16.91 4.46 -4.58
CA LEU A 556 -18.05 4.81 -3.73
C LEU A 556 -19.38 4.36 -4.33
N VAL A 557 -19.55 4.46 -5.66
CA VAL A 557 -20.72 3.90 -6.35
C VAL A 557 -20.79 2.39 -6.10
N TYR A 558 -19.68 1.67 -6.27
CA TYR A 558 -19.62 0.24 -5.95
C TYR A 558 -19.99 -0.06 -4.48
N TYR A 559 -19.51 0.76 -3.53
CA TYR A 559 -19.87 0.60 -2.12
C TYR A 559 -21.37 0.72 -1.87
N LEU A 560 -22.01 1.74 -2.45
CA LEU A 560 -23.43 2.02 -2.26
C LEU A 560 -24.32 0.93 -2.84
N PHE A 561 -23.95 0.34 -3.98
CA PHE A 561 -24.74 -0.70 -4.64
C PHE A 561 -24.43 -2.12 -4.17
N PHE A 562 -23.24 -2.36 -3.64
CA PHE A 562 -22.77 -3.69 -3.26
C PHE A 562 -22.18 -3.74 -1.86
N GLY A 563 -21.08 -3.03 -1.63
CA GLY A 563 -20.24 -3.19 -0.43
C GLY A 563 -20.98 -2.97 0.89
N VAL A 564 -21.87 -1.98 0.96
CA VAL A 564 -22.67 -1.68 2.15
C VAL A 564 -23.65 -2.82 2.48
N HIS A 565 -24.24 -3.44 1.48
CA HIS A 565 -25.22 -4.51 1.67
C HIS A 565 -24.54 -5.83 2.07
N ALA A 566 -23.43 -6.17 1.39
CA ALA A 566 -22.66 -7.37 1.70
C ALA A 566 -22.10 -7.32 3.13
N THR A 567 -21.44 -6.21 3.50
CA THR A 567 -20.84 -6.06 4.84
C THR A 567 -21.88 -5.96 5.95
N TYR A 568 -23.04 -5.35 5.69
CA TYR A 568 -24.15 -5.29 6.64
C TYR A 568 -24.72 -6.68 6.94
N ASP A 569 -24.99 -7.48 5.90
CA ASP A 569 -25.53 -8.83 6.02
C ASP A 569 -24.57 -9.75 6.78
N VAL A 570 -23.26 -9.61 6.59
CA VAL A 570 -22.26 -10.40 7.35
C VAL A 570 -22.23 -9.97 8.83
N ALA A 571 -22.29 -8.67 9.10
CA ALA A 571 -22.28 -8.16 10.47
C ALA A 571 -23.52 -8.60 11.27
N HIS A 572 -24.68 -8.68 10.63
CA HIS A 572 -25.95 -9.02 11.27
C HIS A 572 -26.35 -10.49 11.14
N GLY A 573 -25.87 -11.20 10.13
CA GLY A 573 -26.10 -12.63 9.93
C GLY A 573 -25.47 -13.50 11.01
N ASN A 574 -24.27 -13.16 11.48
CA ASN A 574 -23.63 -13.82 12.63
C ASN A 574 -24.44 -13.65 13.93
N CYS A 575 -25.17 -12.55 14.07
CA CYS A 575 -25.98 -12.27 15.26
C CYS A 575 -27.18 -13.22 15.35
N GLU A 576 -27.83 -13.51 14.20
CA GLU A 576 -28.95 -14.46 14.13
C GLU A 576 -28.51 -15.92 14.36
N GLU A 577 -27.36 -16.35 13.85
CA GLU A 577 -26.82 -17.69 14.14
C GLU A 577 -26.41 -17.87 15.61
N THR A 578 -25.84 -16.83 16.23
CA THR A 578 -25.43 -16.87 17.64
C THR A 578 -26.65 -16.92 18.57
N VAL A 579 -27.69 -16.14 18.25
CA VAL A 579 -28.97 -16.18 18.96
C VAL A 579 -29.69 -17.51 18.74
N GLY A 580 -29.65 -18.07 17.52
CA GLY A 580 -30.17 -19.40 17.21
C GLY A 580 -29.52 -20.51 18.05
N MET A 581 -28.18 -20.55 18.10
CA MET A 581 -27.44 -21.52 18.92
C MET A 581 -27.68 -21.35 20.43
N GLN A 582 -27.90 -20.11 20.90
CA GLN A 582 -28.24 -19.87 22.30
C GLN A 582 -29.66 -20.36 22.62
N ILE A 583 -30.62 -20.12 21.74
CA ILE A 583 -31.99 -20.62 21.88
C ILE A 583 -32.02 -22.14 21.86
N GLU A 584 -31.24 -22.77 20.97
CA GLU A 584 -31.15 -24.23 20.85
C GLU A 584 -30.54 -24.85 22.12
N LYS A 585 -29.46 -24.25 22.67
CA LYS A 585 -28.87 -24.66 23.95
C LYS A 585 -29.81 -24.48 25.15
N VAL A 586 -30.62 -23.43 25.17
CA VAL A 586 -31.64 -23.23 26.22
C VAL A 586 -32.76 -24.27 26.08
N SER A 587 -33.21 -24.55 24.86
CA SER A 587 -34.17 -25.62 24.56
C SER A 587 -33.67 -27.00 25.01
N ASP A 588 -32.39 -27.29 24.77
CA ASP A 588 -31.78 -28.57 25.13
C ASP A 588 -31.57 -28.69 26.64
N MET A 589 -31.26 -27.58 27.33
CA MET A 589 -31.22 -27.54 28.79
C MET A 589 -32.61 -27.76 29.41
N GLU A 590 -33.66 -27.13 28.88
CA GLU A 590 -35.05 -27.33 29.34
C GLU A 590 -35.52 -28.77 29.11
N LYS A 591 -35.18 -29.37 27.96
CA LYS A 591 -35.49 -30.78 27.69
C LYS A 591 -34.72 -31.74 28.59
N ALA A 592 -33.51 -31.39 29.00
CA ALA A 592 -32.73 -32.19 29.96
C ALA A 592 -33.28 -32.07 31.39
N THR A 593 -33.82 -30.91 31.77
CA THR A 593 -34.46 -30.71 33.10
C THR A 593 -35.83 -31.36 33.20
N MET A 594 -36.56 -31.56 32.09
CA MET A 594 -37.82 -32.31 32.08
C MET A 594 -37.66 -33.83 32.00
N LYS A 595 -36.44 -34.35 31.83
CA LYS A 595 -36.13 -35.78 31.75
C LYS A 595 -35.36 -36.35 32.96
N GLY A 596 -34.99 -35.51 33.92
CA GLY A 596 -34.48 -35.92 35.23
C GLY A 596 -35.52 -35.67 36.29
#